data_AF-A0A0L0QWC1-F1
#
_entry.id   AF-A0A0L0QWC1-F1
#
_cell.length_a   1.000
_cell.length_b   1.000
_cell.length_c   1.000
_cell.angle_alpha   90.00
_cell.angle_beta   90.00
_cell.angle_gamma   90.00
#
_symmetry.space_group_name_H-M   'P 1'
#
loop_
_entity.id
_entity.type
_entity.pdbx_description
1 polymer ?
#
loop_
_entity_poly.entity_id
_entity_poly.type
_entity_poly.pdbx_seq_one_letter_code
_entity_poly.pdbx_strand_id
1 'polypeptide(L)'
;MMDIIQQISHFVWGPPTLVLILGTGLFLTIRLGFFQFRTLPYALKLTFSPSKQDEKSKGDISHYQALTTAMAATIGTGNIVGVATAVVLGGPGAVFWMWVSALPDIT
;
A
#
# COMPACT_ATOMS: atom_id res chain seq x y z
N MET A 1 31.03 19.26 -3.59
CA MET A 1 30.24 18.51 -4.60
C MET A 1 29.35 17.48 -3.94
N MET A 2 29.87 16.64 -3.03
CA MET A 2 29.08 15.68 -2.27
C MET A 2 27.98 16.33 -1.42
N ASP A 3 28.23 17.50 -0.82
CA ASP A 3 27.25 18.19 0.04
C ASP A 3 26.00 18.66 -0.72
N ILE A 4 26.16 19.10 -1.97
CA ILE A 4 25.05 19.52 -2.83
C ILE A 4 24.19 18.30 -3.18
N ILE A 5 24.81 17.16 -3.49
CA ILE A 5 24.10 15.91 -3.78
C ILE A 5 23.34 15.42 -2.54
N GLN A 6 23.95 15.50 -1.35
CA GLN A 6 23.29 15.14 -0.10
C GLN A 6 22.10 16.06 0.21
N GLN A 7 22.23 17.38 0.02
CA GLN A 7 21.12 18.33 0.22
C GLN A 7 19.94 18.05 -0.71
N ILE A 8 20.21 17.81 -2.00
CA ILE A 8 19.16 17.45 -2.97
C ILE A 8 18.52 16.12 -2.58
N SER A 9 19.32 15.13 -2.19
CA SER A 9 18.83 13.82 -1.75
C SER A 9 17.90 13.94 -0.54
N HIS A 10 18.28 14.70 0.49
CA HIS A 10 17.43 14.93 1.67
C HIS A 10 16.16 15.71 1.35
N PHE A 11 16.20 16.61 0.37
CA PHE A 11 15.01 17.35 -0.03
C PHE A 11 14.03 16.47 -0.82
N VAL A 12 14.53 15.66 -1.75
CA VAL A 12 13.72 14.78 -2.60
C VAL A 12 13.24 13.55 -1.85
N TRP A 13 14.10 12.86 -1.10
CA TRP A 13 13.76 11.63 -0.38
C TRP A 13 13.30 11.87 1.06
N GLY A 14 13.25 13.13 1.50
CA GLY A 14 12.87 13.50 2.84
C GLY A 14 11.37 13.82 2.98
N PRO A 15 11.03 14.75 3.89
CA PRO A 15 9.65 15.06 4.24
C PRO A 15 8.72 15.41 3.07
N PRO A 16 9.14 16.14 2.01
CA PRO A 16 8.24 16.54 0.93
C PRO A 16 7.60 15.36 0.21
N THR A 17 8.37 14.33 -0.13
CA THR A 17 7.85 13.16 -0.85
C THR A 17 6.97 12.30 0.04
N LEU A 18 7.32 12.14 1.32
CA LEU A 18 6.46 11.44 2.28
C LEU A 18 5.10 12.14 2.43
N VAL A 19 5.09 13.47 2.55
CA VAL A 19 3.86 14.27 2.63
C VAL A 19 3.06 14.18 1.33
N LEU A 20 3.73 14.15 0.17
CA LEU A 20 3.06 14.08 -1.13
C LEU A 20 2.38 12.71 -1.32
N ILE A 21 3.07 11.62 -1.00
CA ILE A 21 2.50 10.26 -1.09
C ILE A 21 1.32 10.12 -0.12
N LEU A 22 1.53 10.36 1.17
CA LEU A 22 0.47 10.25 2.18
C LEU A 22 -0.68 11.24 1.91
N GLY A 23 -0.37 12.44 1.45
CA GLY A 23 -1.33 13.47 1.10
C GLY A 23 -2.19 13.07 -0.10
N THR A 24 -1.60 12.45 -1.13
CA THR A 24 -2.36 11.93 -2.29
C THR A 24 -3.28 10.77 -1.90
N GLY A 25 -2.80 9.80 -1.10
CA GLY A 25 -3.63 8.70 -0.60
C GLY A 25 -4.80 9.21 0.26
N LEU A 26 -4.54 10.18 1.14
CA LEU A 26 -5.58 10.79 1.96
C LEU A 26 -6.56 11.62 1.12
N PHE A 27 -6.07 12.39 0.15
CA PHE A 27 -6.91 13.18 -0.76
C PHE A 27 -7.85 12.28 -1.57
N LEU A 28 -7.34 11.18 -2.12
CA LEU A 28 -8.16 10.19 -2.83
C LEU A 28 -9.15 9.51 -1.89
N THR A 29 -8.73 9.11 -0.69
CA THR A 29 -9.61 8.53 0.33
C THR A 29 -10.80 9.43 0.66
N ILE A 30 -10.56 10.73 0.88
CA ILE A 30 -11.61 11.71 1.18
C ILE A 30 -12.51 11.91 -0.04
N ARG A 31 -11.92 12.03 -1.24
CA ARG A 31 -12.67 12.23 -2.49
C ARG A 31 -13.56 11.03 -2.85
N LEU A 32 -13.12 9.80 -2.53
CA LEU A 32 -13.90 8.59 -2.71
C LEU A 32 -14.86 8.33 -1.53
N GLY A 33 -14.83 9.14 -0.47
CA GLY A 33 -15.79 9.06 0.63
C GLY A 33 -15.65 7.78 1.47
N PHE A 34 -14.41 7.38 1.78
CA PHE A 34 -14.12 6.16 2.55
C PHE A 34 -14.61 4.87 1.87
N PHE A 35 -14.65 4.87 0.53
CA PHE A 35 -15.09 3.75 -0.29
C PHE A 35 -14.37 2.45 0.06
N GLN A 36 -13.08 2.51 0.43
CA GLN A 36 -12.27 1.35 0.76
C GLN A 36 -12.88 0.49 1.86
N PHE A 37 -13.48 1.09 2.89
CA PHE A 37 -14.02 0.34 4.02
C PHE A 37 -15.31 -0.41 3.65
N ARG A 38 -16.05 0.09 2.67
CA ARG A 38 -17.30 -0.53 2.19
C ARG A 38 -17.06 -1.59 1.13
N THR A 39 -16.06 -1.41 0.28
CA THR A 39 -15.80 -2.33 -0.84
C THR A 39 -14.79 -3.42 -0.54
N LEU A 40 -13.93 -3.27 0.48
CA LEU A 40 -13.00 -4.33 0.87
C LEU A 40 -13.69 -5.69 1.09
N PRO A 41 -14.78 -5.79 1.88
CA PRO A 41 -15.43 -7.07 2.13
C PRO A 41 -16.07 -7.67 0.86
N TYR A 42 -16.60 -6.82 -0.01
CA TYR A 42 -17.18 -7.22 -1.28
C TYR A 42 -16.11 -7.73 -2.26
N ALA A 43 -15.00 -7.01 -2.38
CA ALA A 43 -13.87 -7.37 -3.22
C ALA A 43 -13.21 -8.67 -2.75
N LEU A 44 -12.98 -8.83 -1.44
CA LEU A 44 -12.47 -10.08 -0.87
C LEU A 44 -13.44 -11.23 -1.15
N LYS A 45 -14.74 -11.04 -0.91
CA LYS A 45 -15.74 -12.08 -1.22
C LYS A 45 -15.76 -12.43 -2.70
N LEU A 46 -15.57 -11.48 -3.61
CA LEU A 46 -15.52 -11.74 -5.05
C LEU A 46 -14.26 -12.51 -5.45
N THR A 47 -13.11 -12.16 -4.89
CA THR A 47 -11.83 -12.81 -5.18
C THR A 47 -11.77 -14.24 -4.61
N PHE A 48 -12.36 -14.47 -3.44
CA PHE A 48 -12.40 -15.78 -2.78
C PHE A 48 -13.65 -16.62 -3.11
N SER A 49 -14.64 -16.07 -3.82
CA SER A 49 -15.83 -16.83 -4.24
C SER A 49 -15.64 -17.41 -5.65
N PRO A 50 -15.53 -18.74 -5.79
CA PRO A 50 -15.37 -19.38 -7.11
C PRO A 50 -16.64 -19.29 -7.98
N SER A 51 -17.79 -18.87 -7.43
CA SER A 51 -19.11 -19.03 -8.07
C SER A 51 -19.53 -17.90 -9.02
N LYS A 52 -18.70 -16.87 -9.21
CA LYS A 52 -18.95 -15.75 -10.15
C LYS A 52 -17.80 -15.55 -11.13
N GLN A 53 -17.17 -16.63 -11.57
CA GLN A 53 -16.38 -16.59 -12.79
C GLN A 53 -17.38 -16.52 -13.93
N ASP A 54 -17.79 -15.31 -14.32
CA ASP A 54 -18.46 -15.10 -15.59
C ASP A 54 -17.57 -15.71 -16.68
N GLU A 55 -17.98 -16.83 -17.27
CA GLU A 55 -17.34 -17.53 -18.39
C GLU A 55 -17.16 -16.65 -19.66
N LYS A 56 -17.42 -15.34 -19.57
CA LYS A 56 -17.34 -14.34 -20.63
C LYS A 56 -16.36 -13.19 -20.37
N SER A 57 -15.62 -13.18 -19.27
CA SER A 57 -14.66 -12.10 -18.98
C SER A 57 -13.32 -12.34 -19.67
N LYS A 58 -12.82 -11.33 -20.41
CA LYS A 58 -11.48 -11.31 -21.05
C LYS A 58 -10.37 -11.18 -20.00
N GLY A 59 -10.10 -12.24 -19.24
CA GLY A 59 -8.98 -12.29 -18.30
C GLY A 59 -8.26 -13.61 -18.40
N ASP A 60 -6.96 -13.59 -18.69
CA ASP A 60 -6.15 -14.81 -18.81
C ASP A 60 -5.94 -15.54 -17.46
N ILE A 61 -6.28 -14.88 -16.33
CA ILE A 61 -6.09 -15.40 -14.97
C ILE A 61 -7.30 -15.12 -14.08
N SER A 62 -7.53 -16.00 -13.10
CA SER A 62 -8.57 -15.83 -12.08
C SER A 62 -8.29 -14.60 -11.20
N HIS A 63 -9.34 -13.98 -10.66
CA HIS A 63 -9.20 -12.85 -9.72
C HIS A 63 -8.32 -13.23 -8.50
N TYR A 64 -8.41 -14.48 -8.04
CA TYR A 64 -7.55 -15.00 -6.97
C TYR A 64 -6.08 -15.10 -7.38
N GLN A 65 -5.82 -15.53 -8.61
CA GLN A 65 -4.45 -15.62 -9.15
C GLN A 65 -3.86 -14.22 -9.31
N ALA A 66 -4.62 -13.27 -9.86
CA ALA A 66 -4.18 -11.88 -9.98
C ALA A 66 -3.81 -11.26 -8.61
N LEU A 67 -4.67 -11.45 -7.61
CA LEU A 67 -4.41 -10.99 -6.24
C LEU A 67 -3.15 -11.63 -5.66
N THR A 68 -3.02 -12.95 -5.78
CA THR A 68 -1.87 -13.70 -5.23
C THR A 68 -0.57 -13.27 -5.90
N THR A 69 -0.57 -13.05 -7.22
CA THR A 69 0.61 -12.53 -7.94
C THR A 69 0.98 -11.12 -7.50
N ALA A 70 0.00 -10.22 -7.33
CA ALA A 70 0.26 -8.87 -6.84
C ALA A 70 0.78 -8.84 -5.40
N MET A 71 0.22 -9.67 -4.51
CA MET A 71 0.71 -9.81 -3.13
C MET A 71 2.12 -10.41 -3.10
N ALA A 72 2.40 -11.41 -3.93
CA ALA A 72 3.74 -11.99 -4.03
C ALA A 72 4.79 -10.98 -4.52
N ALA A 73 4.40 -10.06 -5.41
CA ALA A 73 5.28 -8.99 -5.89
C ALA A 73 5.60 -7.94 -4.80
N THR A 74 4.71 -7.74 -3.84
CA THR A 74 4.83 -6.70 -2.80
C THR A 74 5.33 -7.24 -1.46
N ILE A 75 5.12 -8.52 -1.15
CA ILE A 75 5.57 -9.17 0.08
C ILE A 75 6.94 -9.82 -0.16
N GLY A 76 7.97 -9.30 0.50
CA GLY A 76 9.31 -9.87 0.45
C GLY A 76 10.14 -9.57 1.68
N THR A 77 11.40 -10.05 1.68
CA THR A 77 12.36 -9.84 2.78
C THR A 77 12.53 -8.36 3.13
N GLY A 78 12.42 -7.47 2.14
CA GLY A 78 12.49 -6.03 2.32
C GLY A 78 11.41 -5.48 3.27
N ASN A 79 10.17 -5.99 3.21
CA ASN A 79 9.11 -5.55 4.13
C ASN A 79 9.39 -6.05 5.55
N ILE A 80 9.93 -7.26 5.72
CA ILE A 80 10.25 -7.82 7.04
C ILE A 80 11.37 -7.01 7.70
N VAL A 81 12.48 -6.79 6.97
CA VAL A 81 13.62 -6.01 7.44
C VAL A 81 13.24 -4.55 7.66
N GLY A 82 12.41 -3.98 6.78
CA GLY A 82 11.90 -2.61 6.89
C GLY A 82 11.06 -2.40 8.15
N VAL A 83 10.12 -3.30 8.43
CA VAL A 83 9.32 -3.26 9.67
C VAL A 83 10.22 -3.44 10.89
N ALA A 84 11.14 -4.40 10.88
CA ALA A 84 12.08 -4.62 11.99
C ALA A 84 12.92 -3.36 12.28
N THR A 85 13.45 -2.72 11.23
CA THR A 85 14.24 -1.49 11.34
C THR A 85 13.38 -0.33 11.85
N ALA A 86 12.15 -0.19 11.37
CA ALA A 86 11.22 0.84 11.81
C ALA A 86 10.87 0.71 13.30
N VAL A 87 10.68 -0.53 13.79
CA VAL A 87 10.39 -0.79 15.22
C VAL A 87 11.63 -0.58 16.09
N VAL A 88 12.82 -0.99 15.62
CA VAL A 88 14.07 -0.79 16.38
C VAL A 88 14.44 0.69 16.49
N LEU A 89 14.27 1.46 15.41
CA LEU A 89 14.62 2.89 15.38
C LEU A 89 13.50 3.79 15.94
N GLY A 90 12.24 3.48 15.65
CA GLY A 90 11.06 4.28 16.03
C GLY A 90 10.34 3.80 17.29
N GLY A 91 10.77 2.69 17.88
CA GLY A 91 10.11 2.06 19.02
C GLY A 91 8.82 1.33 18.64
N PRO A 92 8.10 0.75 19.63
CA PRO A 92 6.89 -0.03 19.39
C PRO A 92 5.73 0.79 18.78
N GLY A 93 5.76 2.13 18.95
CA GLY A 93 4.78 3.04 18.35
C GLY A 93 4.86 3.13 16.82
N ALA A 94 5.95 2.66 16.20
CA ALA A 94 6.09 2.65 14.74
C ALA A 94 5.00 1.79 14.07
N VAL A 95 4.62 0.66 14.69
CA VAL A 95 3.58 -0.24 14.15
C VAL A 95 2.23 0.46 14.05
N PHE A 96 1.88 1.27 15.05
CA PHE A 96 0.64 2.06 15.03
C PHE A 96 0.62 3.02 13.84
N TRP A 97 1.73 3.73 13.60
CA TRP A 97 1.83 4.66 12.48
C TRP A 97 1.80 3.97 11.12
N MET A 98 2.39 2.78 11.00
CA MET A 98 2.32 1.98 9.77
C MET A 98 0.88 1.59 9.41
N TRP A 99 0.05 1.25 10.40
CA TRP A 99 -1.37 0.99 10.13
C TRP A 99 -2.12 2.25 9.74
N VAL A 100 -1.89 3.37 10.44
CA VAL A 100 -2.55 4.66 10.14
C VAL A 100 -2.20 5.14 8.74
N SER A 101 -0.95 5.00 8.29
CA SER A 101 -0.54 5.36 6.93
C SER A 101 -1.05 4.40 5.86
N ALA A 102 -1.20 3.10 6.18
CA ALA A 102 -1.69 2.12 5.22
C ALA A 102 -3.19 2.26 4.89
N LEU A 103 -4.00 2.85 5.78
CA LEU A 103 -5.44 3.05 5.56
C LEU A 103 -5.78 3.92 4.35
N PRO A 104 -5.14 5.10 4.15
CA PRO A 104 -5.34 5.88 2.94
C PRO A 104 -4.69 5.28 1.68
N ASP A 105 -3.57 4.57 1.83
CA ASP A 105 -2.82 3.96 0.72
C ASP A 105 -3.53 2.77 0.05
N ILE A 106 -4.60 2.23 0.65
CA ILE A 106 -5.36 1.11 0.09
C ILE A 106 -6.27 1.48 -1.10
N THR A 107 -6.35 2.77 -1.42
CA THR A 107 -7.19 3.35 -2.49
C THR A 107 -6.46 3.41 -3.81
#